data_AF-A0A961B026-F1
#
_entry.id   AF-A0A961B026-F1
#
_cell.length_a   1.000
_cell.length_b   1.000
_cell.length_c   1.000
_cell.angle_alpha   90.00
_cell.angle_beta   90.00
_cell.angle_gamma   90.00
#
_symmetry.space_group_name_H-M   'P 1'
#
loop_
_entity.id
_entity.type
_entity.pdbx_description
1 polymer ?
#
loop_
_entity_poly.entity_id
_entity_poly.type
_entity_poly.pdbx_seq_one_letter_code
_entity_poly.pdbx_strand_id
1 'polypeptide(L)'
;GIATDDGVLMATYLKQRFAETRPRTVADIRRTALDAARKRVRPAMMTTATTVLALLPVLTATGRGADVMLPMAIPSFGGMTLEMLTLFIVPTLYCLVEEKRLQRRNRAPKDRPVV
;
A
#
# COMPACT_ATOMS: atom_id res chain seq x y z
N GLY A 1 11.99 5.91 -4.11
CA GLY A 1 12.62 5.09 -3.06
C GLY A 1 11.55 4.58 -2.13
N ILE A 2 11.27 5.31 -1.05
CA ILE A 2 10.35 4.93 0.04
C ILE A 2 8.99 4.39 -0.47
N ALA A 3 8.25 5.18 -1.25
CA ALA A 3 6.95 4.75 -1.78
C ALA A 3 7.01 3.48 -2.67
N THR A 4 8.14 3.25 -3.36
CA THR A 4 8.35 2.05 -4.17
C THR A 4 8.59 0.83 -3.27
N ASP A 5 9.44 0.99 -2.25
CA ASP A 5 9.75 -0.08 -1.30
C ASP A 5 8.50 -0.50 -0.53
N ASP A 6 7.72 0.45 -0.02
CA ASP A 6 6.46 0.17 0.66
C ASP A 6 5.42 -0.48 -0.26
N GLY A 7 5.36 -0.07 -1.53
CA GLY A 7 4.50 -0.67 -2.54
C GLY A 7 4.85 -2.14 -2.84
N VAL A 8 6.13 -2.42 -3.09
CA VAL A 8 6.63 -3.79 -3.34
C VAL A 8 6.39 -4.67 -2.11
N LEU A 9 6.61 -4.11 -0.93
CA LEU A 9 6.51 -4.83 0.32
C LEU A 9 5.05 -5.13 0.70
N MET A 10 4.12 -4.20 0.45
CA MET A 10 2.68 -4.43 0.53
C MET A 10 2.22 -5.51 -0.46
N ALA A 11 2.64 -5.42 -1.73
CA ALA A 11 2.28 -6.38 -2.75
C ALA A 11 2.78 -7.80 -2.41
N THR A 12 4.00 -7.90 -1.88
CA THR A 12 4.58 -9.16 -1.41
C THR A 12 3.78 -9.72 -0.25
N TYR A 13 3.40 -8.88 0.72
CA TYR A 13 2.62 -9.30 1.88
C TYR A 13 1.20 -9.77 1.50
N LEU A 14 0.56 -9.07 0.56
CA LEU A 14 -0.72 -9.49 -0.03
C LEU A 14 -0.59 -10.85 -0.73
N LYS A 15 0.42 -11.01 -1.59
CA LYS A 15 0.67 -12.27 -2.30
C LYS A 15 0.86 -13.43 -1.33
N GLN A 16 1.65 -13.24 -0.28
CA GLN A 16 1.89 -14.27 0.74
C GLN A 16 0.59 -14.60 1.50
N ARG A 17 -0.15 -13.58 1.96
CA ARG A 17 -1.40 -13.77 2.71
C ARG A 17 -2.49 -14.47 1.90
N PHE A 18 -2.60 -14.16 0.61
CA PHE A 18 -3.54 -14.82 -0.28
C PHE A 18 -3.14 -16.26 -0.60
N ALA A 19 -1.83 -16.55 -0.68
CA ALA A 19 -1.32 -17.92 -0.84
C ALA A 19 -1.60 -18.81 0.39
N GLU A 20 -1.46 -18.25 1.60
CA GLU A 20 -1.74 -18.91 2.88
C GLU A 20 -3.25 -19.14 3.09
N THR A 21 -4.07 -18.10 2.90
CA THR A 21 -5.50 -18.12 3.25
C THR A 21 -6.35 -18.81 2.17
N ARG A 22 -5.94 -18.75 0.90
CA ARG A 22 -6.67 -19.27 -0.27
C ARG A 22 -8.16 -18.90 -0.25
N PRO A 23 -8.51 -17.61 -0.22
CA PRO A 23 -9.88 -17.15 -0.10
C PRO A 23 -10.74 -17.68 -1.26
N ARG A 24 -11.94 -18.19 -0.94
CA ARG A 24 -12.86 -18.80 -1.92
C ARG A 24 -14.06 -17.92 -2.25
N THR A 25 -14.32 -16.91 -1.44
CA THR A 25 -15.43 -15.97 -1.63
C THR A 25 -14.90 -14.54 -1.75
N VAL A 26 -15.73 -13.66 -2.33
CA VAL A 26 -15.43 -12.22 -2.40
C VAL A 26 -15.26 -11.61 -1.01
N ALA A 27 -16.06 -12.06 -0.03
CA ALA A 27 -15.95 -11.63 1.36
C ALA A 27 -14.58 -12.00 1.96
N ASP A 28 -14.10 -13.21 1.70
CA ASP A 28 -12.78 -13.67 2.18
C ASP A 28 -11.63 -12.90 1.53
N ILE A 29 -11.75 -12.59 0.23
CA ILE A 29 -10.77 -11.77 -0.50
C ILE A 29 -10.63 -10.40 0.16
N ARG A 30 -11.76 -9.72 0.40
CA ARG A 30 -11.77 -8.40 1.06
C ARG A 30 -11.20 -8.45 2.48
N ARG A 31 -11.60 -9.47 3.26
CA ARG A 31 -11.11 -9.64 4.63
C ARG A 31 -9.60 -9.88 4.66
N THR A 32 -9.10 -10.76 3.79
CA THR A 32 -7.67 -11.07 3.68
C THR A 32 -6.86 -9.84 3.24
N ALA A 33 -7.37 -9.08 2.27
CA ALA A 33 -6.73 -7.84 1.82
C ALA A 33 -6.68 -6.78 2.91
N LEU A 34 -7.76 -6.60 3.68
CA LEU A 34 -7.82 -5.66 4.81
C LEU A 34 -6.84 -6.06 5.92
N ASP A 35 -6.78 -7.33 6.28
CA ASP A 35 -5.86 -7.82 7.33
C ASP A 35 -4.39 -7.68 6.91
N ALA A 36 -4.09 -7.93 5.63
CA ALA A 36 -2.76 -7.69 5.07
C ALA A 36 -2.42 -6.19 5.05
N ALA A 37 -3.34 -5.34 4.58
CA ALA A 37 -3.14 -3.89 4.47
C ALA A 37 -2.95 -3.22 5.83
N ARG A 38 -3.77 -3.58 6.84
CA ARG A 38 -3.69 -3.00 8.20
C ARG A 38 -2.31 -3.14 8.85
N LYS A 39 -1.60 -4.25 8.58
CA LYS A 39 -0.26 -4.48 9.13
C LYS A 39 0.81 -3.56 8.55
N ARG A 40 0.58 -2.99 7.37
CA ARG A 40 1.51 -2.09 6.66
C ARG A 40 1.13 -0.61 6.81
N VAL A 41 -0.17 -0.31 6.82
CA VAL A 41 -0.68 1.06 6.99
C VAL A 41 -0.27 1.65 8.34
N ARG A 42 -0.20 0.85 9.41
CA ARG A 42 0.26 1.33 10.73
C ARG A 42 1.72 1.84 10.70
N PRO A 43 2.71 1.05 10.24
CA PRO A 43 4.07 1.51 10.03
C PRO A 43 4.19 2.76 9.15
N ALA A 44 3.50 2.80 8.01
CA ALA A 44 3.60 3.93 7.10
C ALA A 44 2.99 5.23 7.68
N MET A 45 1.87 5.12 8.39
CA MET A 45 1.31 6.27 9.11
C MET A 45 2.29 6.79 10.18
N MET A 46 3.03 5.90 10.84
CA MET A 46 4.02 6.28 11.85
C MET A 46 5.20 7.03 11.23
N THR A 47 5.71 6.59 10.08
CA THR A 47 6.81 7.28 9.37
C THR A 47 6.35 8.63 8.86
N THR A 48 5.19 8.70 8.20
CA THR A 48 4.64 9.99 7.72
C THR A 48 4.44 10.97 8.88
N ALA A 49 3.83 10.54 9.98
CA ALA A 49 3.64 11.40 11.15
C ALA A 49 4.97 11.91 11.72
N THR A 50 5.96 11.03 11.85
CA THR A 50 7.28 11.39 12.38
C THR A 50 7.98 12.39 11.46
N THR A 51 7.92 12.19 10.14
CA THR A 51 8.52 13.11 9.16
C THR A 51 7.83 14.46 9.16
N VAL A 52 6.49 14.51 9.22
CA VAL A 52 5.75 15.78 9.31
C VAL A 52 6.15 16.53 10.58
N LEU A 53 6.21 15.85 11.74
CA LEU A 53 6.62 16.46 13.00
C LEU A 53 8.07 16.96 12.97
N ALA A 54 8.99 16.19 12.36
CA ALA A 54 10.40 16.56 12.25
C ALA A 54 10.63 17.73 11.28
N LEU A 55 9.87 17.79 10.18
CA LEU A 55 10.00 18.84 9.17
C LEU A 55 9.20 20.10 9.51
N LEU A 56 8.21 20.03 10.40
CA LEU A 56 7.41 21.18 10.82
C LEU A 56 8.27 22.39 11.24
N PRO A 57 9.25 22.28 12.17
CA PRO A 57 10.09 23.41 12.55
C PRO A 57 11.00 23.89 11.42
N VAL A 58 11.48 22.96 10.58
CA VAL A 58 12.37 23.25 9.44
C VAL A 58 11.66 24.08 8.38
N LEU A 59 10.40 23.75 8.08
CA LEU A 59 9.57 24.47 7.12
C LEU A 59 9.19 25.87 7.60
N THR A 60 9.13 26.09 8.93
CA THR A 60 8.86 27.41 9.53
C THR A 60 10.12 28.26 9.75
N ALA A 61 11.30 27.68 9.63
CA ALA A 61 12.56 28.38 9.90
C ALA A 61 12.94 29.31 8.74
N THR A 62 13.09 30.60 9.02
CA THR A 62 13.53 31.64 8.07
C THR A 62 14.96 32.16 8.36
N GLY A 63 15.74 31.42 9.16
CA GLY A 63 17.09 31.81 9.60
C GLY A 63 18.24 31.32 8.68
N ARG A 64 19.49 31.66 9.04
CA ARG A 64 20.70 31.17 8.35
C ARG A 64 20.70 29.64 8.27
N GLY A 65 20.79 29.09 7.06
CA GLY A 65 20.74 27.64 6.78
C GLY A 65 19.41 27.15 6.20
N ALA A 66 18.36 27.96 6.25
CA ALA A 66 17.05 27.65 5.67
C ALA A 66 17.13 27.44 4.14
N ASP A 67 17.94 28.24 3.44
CA ASP A 67 18.12 28.14 1.98
C ASP A 67 18.69 26.79 1.52
N VAL A 68 19.35 26.05 2.41
CA VAL A 68 19.90 24.71 2.13
C VAL A 68 18.96 23.61 2.60
N MET A 69 18.22 23.83 3.70
CA MET A 69 17.33 22.84 4.30
C MET A 69 15.96 22.74 3.62
N LEU A 70 15.36 23.87 3.21
CA LEU A 70 14.05 23.87 2.55
C LEU A 70 14.01 23.04 1.25
N PRO A 71 15.00 23.15 0.33
CA PRO A 71 15.01 22.37 -0.91
C PRO A 71 15.03 20.84 -0.68
N MET A 72 15.52 20.39 0.47
CA MET A 72 15.56 18.97 0.84
C MET A 72 14.27 18.52 1.57
N ALA A 73 13.67 19.42 2.34
CA ALA A 73 12.46 19.16 3.11
C ALA A 73 11.19 19.09 2.24
N ILE A 74 11.05 20.01 1.28
CA ILE A 74 9.85 20.12 0.44
C ILE A 74 9.58 18.84 -0.39
N PRO A 75 10.57 18.26 -1.11
CA PRO A 75 10.35 17.01 -1.84
C PRO A 75 10.04 15.83 -0.91
N SER A 76 10.66 15.78 0.27
CA SER A 76 10.43 14.72 1.25
C SER A 76 9.00 14.76 1.80
N PHE A 77 8.50 15.96 2.13
CA PHE A 77 7.12 16.15 2.58
C PHE A 77 6.10 15.80 1.48
N GLY A 78 6.34 16.26 0.25
CA GLY A 78 5.49 15.92 -0.90
C GLY A 78 5.48 14.43 -1.20
N GLY A 79 6.66 13.78 -1.14
CA GLY A 79 6.82 12.35 -1.35
C GLY A 79 6.05 11.50 -0.33
N MET A 80 6.13 11.84 0.96
CA MET A 80 5.37 11.16 2.02
C MET A 80 3.86 11.36 1.88
N THR A 81 3.42 12.51 1.39
CA THR A 81 2.00 12.76 1.09
C THR A 81 1.51 11.86 -0.04
N LEU A 82 2.32 11.67 -1.09
CA LEU A 82 2.05 10.75 -2.20
C LEU A 82 2.09 9.27 -1.77
N GLU A 83 3.00 8.92 -0.85
CA GLU A 83 3.12 7.57 -0.27
C GLU A 83 1.80 7.13 0.37
N MET A 84 1.17 7.99 1.17
CA MET A 84 -0.14 7.72 1.77
C MET A 84 -1.18 7.28 0.73
N LEU A 85 -1.23 7.95 -0.42
CA LEU A 85 -2.15 7.60 -1.50
C LEU A 85 -1.84 6.19 -2.05
N THR A 86 -0.57 5.90 -2.30
CA THR A 86 -0.15 4.60 -2.86
C THR A 86 -0.45 3.41 -1.94
N LEU A 87 -0.38 3.58 -0.62
CA LEU A 87 -0.71 2.56 0.37
C LEU A 87 -2.17 2.09 0.31
N PHE A 88 -3.09 2.94 -0.15
CA PHE A 88 -4.48 2.55 -0.41
C PHE A 88 -4.67 1.96 -1.81
N ILE A 89 -3.96 2.49 -2.80
CA ILE A 89 -4.08 2.06 -4.20
C ILE A 89 -3.68 0.60 -4.37
N VAL A 90 -2.54 0.17 -3.82
CA VAL A 90 -2.01 -1.20 -3.97
C VAL A 90 -2.98 -2.29 -3.48
N PRO A 91 -3.47 -2.27 -2.21
CA PRO A 91 -4.40 -3.29 -1.74
C PRO A 91 -5.74 -3.25 -2.48
N THR A 92 -6.22 -2.06 -2.85
CA THR A 92 -7.49 -1.90 -3.57
C THR A 92 -7.41 -2.52 -4.97
N LEU A 93 -6.35 -2.22 -5.73
CA LEU A 93 -6.10 -2.82 -7.04
C LEU A 93 -5.93 -4.33 -6.93
N TYR A 94 -5.19 -4.81 -5.92
CA TYR A 94 -4.98 -6.24 -5.71
C TYR A 94 -6.30 -6.97 -5.44
N CYS A 95 -7.16 -6.41 -4.58
CA CYS A 95 -8.48 -6.93 -4.28
C CYS A 95 -9.35 -7.03 -5.56
N LEU A 96 -9.33 -5.99 -6.39
CA LEU A 96 -10.10 -5.90 -7.62
C LEU A 96 -9.65 -6.94 -8.66
N VAL A 97 -8.34 -7.16 -8.77
CA VAL A 97 -7.76 -8.19 -9.65
C VAL A 97 -8.16 -9.60 -9.18
N GLU A 98 -8.06 -9.89 -7.88
CA GLU A 98 -8.43 -11.20 -7.35
C GLU A 98 -9.94 -11.47 -7.41
N GLU A 99 -10.79 -10.46 -7.16
CA GLU A 99 -12.24 -10.58 -7.38
C GLU A 99 -12.58 -10.91 -8.84
N LYS A 100 -11.97 -10.20 -9.81
CA LYS A 100 -12.13 -10.51 -11.25
C LYS A 100 -11.64 -11.92 -11.60
N ARG A 101 -10.55 -12.37 -10.98
CA ARG A 101 -9.99 -13.71 -11.20
C ARG A 101 -10.92 -14.80 -10.66
N LEU A 102 -11.53 -14.59 -9.49
CA LEU A 102 -12.53 -15.49 -8.91
C LEU A 102 -13.77 -15.59 -9.80
N GLN A 103 -14.27 -14.45 -10.30
CA GLN A 103 -15.41 -14.43 -11.23
C GLN A 103 -15.10 -15.16 -12.54
N ARG A 104 -13.90 -14.99 -13.11
CA ARG A 104 -13.47 -15.75 -14.30
C ARG A 104 -13.40 -17.26 -14.04
N ARG A 105 -12.93 -17.69 -12.86
CA ARG A 105 -12.92 -19.11 -12.45
C ARG A 105 -14.32 -19.69 -12.32
N ASN A 106 -15.27 -18.93 -11.77
CA ASN A 106 -16.66 -19.36 -11.69
C ASN A 106 -17.37 -19.39 -13.06
N ARG A 107 -16.87 -18.64 -14.05
CA ARG A 107 -17.39 -18.62 -15.41
C ARG A 107 -16.74 -19.64 -16.34
N ALA A 108 -15.68 -20.33 -15.91
CA ALA A 108 -15.04 -21.37 -16.70
C ALA A 108 -16.01 -22.56 -16.85
N PRO A 109 -16.24 -23.08 -18.08
CA PRO A 109 -17.16 -24.19 -18.30
C PRO A 109 -16.79 -25.39 -17.43
N LYS A 110 -17.76 -25.89 -16.66
CA LYS A 110 -17.67 -27.09 -15.83
C LYS A 110 -17.72 -28.38 -16.69
N ASP A 111 -17.01 -28.40 -17.82
CA ASP A 111 -17.10 -29.50 -18.77
C ASP A 111 -15.74 -29.87 -19.34
N ARG A 112 -15.01 -30.68 -18.57
CA ARG A 112 -14.16 -31.72 -19.15
C ARG A 112 -14.43 -32.98 -18.33
N PRO A 113 -15.16 -33.97 -18.89
CA PRO A 113 -15.17 -35.29 -18.31
C PRO A 113 -13.72 -35.79 -18.32
N VAL A 114 -13.21 -36.12 -17.14
CA VAL A 114 -12.05 -37.01 -16.99
C VAL A 114 -12.55 -38.38 -17.40
N VAL A 115 -12.22 -38.79 -18.63
CA VAL A 115 -12.26 -40.17 -19.10
C VAL A 115 -10.82 -40.60 -19.33
#